data_AF-A0A800M410-F1
#
_entry.id   AF-A0A800M410-F1
#
_cell.length_a   1.000
_cell.length_b   1.000
_cell.length_c   1.000
_cell.angle_alpha   90.00
_cell.angle_beta   90.00
_cell.angle_gamma   90.00
#
_symmetry.space_group_name_H-M   'P 1'
#
loop_
_entity.id
_entity.type
_entity.pdbx_description
1 polymer ?
#
loop_
_entity_poly.entity_id
_entity_poly.type
_entity_poly.pdbx_seq_one_letter_code
_entity_poly.pdbx_strand_id
1 'polypeptide(L)' 'MDVARNAPCPCGSGRKFKACCAGKGRGRGTRTGVLVALVLLGGALIAGAALFGSDDGVEGAGAPGQVWSEEHGHWH' A
#
# COMPACT_ATOMS: atom_id res chain seq x y z
N MET A 1 39.26 -12.61 -19.76
CA MET A 1 38.26 -13.69 -19.81
C MET A 1 36.88 -13.09 -19.55
N ASP A 2 36.00 -13.10 -20.55
CA ASP A 2 34.63 -12.63 -20.40
C ASP A 2 33.71 -13.76 -19.94
N VAL A 3 33.60 -13.95 -18.62
CA VAL A 3 32.67 -14.94 -18.05
C VAL A 3 31.23 -14.43 -18.21
N ALA A 4 30.43 -15.18 -18.98
CA ALA A 4 29.02 -14.86 -19.19
C ALA A 4 28.26 -14.80 -17.86
N ARG A 5 27.40 -13.78 -17.68
CA ARG A 5 26.69 -13.52 -16.42
C ARG A 5 25.81 -14.68 -15.95
N ASN A 6 25.30 -15.50 -16.87
CA ASN A 6 24.48 -16.67 -16.55
C ASN A 6 25.29 -17.99 -16.45
N ALA A 7 26.59 -17.99 -16.75
CA ALA A 7 27.43 -19.19 -16.66
C ALA A 7 27.69 -19.61 -15.20
N PRO A 8 28.07 -20.88 -14.95
CA PRO A 8 28.55 -21.32 -13.64
C PRO A 8 29.69 -20.45 -13.12
N CYS A 9 29.67 -20.12 -11.84
CA CYS A 9 30.66 -19.24 -11.24
C CYS A 9 32.00 -19.96 -11.04
N PRO A 10 33.14 -19.37 -11.47
CA PRO A 10 34.45 -20.00 -11.38
C PRO A 10 34.98 -20.17 -9.94
N CYS A 11 34.30 -19.60 -8.93
CA CYS A 11 34.66 -19.80 -7.51
C CYS A 11 34.22 -21.15 -6.94
N GLY A 12 33.61 -22.03 -7.74
CA GLY A 12 33.19 -23.36 -7.30
C GLY A 12 31.86 -23.40 -6.52
N SER A 13 31.14 -22.29 -6.43
CA SER A 13 29.87 -22.23 -5.67
C SER A 13 28.69 -22.94 -6.34
N GLY A 14 28.81 -23.38 -7.59
CA GLY A 14 27.72 -23.98 -8.37
C GLY A 14 26.60 -23.00 -8.79
N ARG A 15 26.68 -21.72 -8.37
CA ARG A 15 25.68 -20.69 -8.69
C ARG A 15 26.00 -19.98 -10.01
N LYS A 16 25.01 -19.33 -10.63
CA LYS A 16 25.23 -18.43 -11.78
C LYS A 16 26.16 -17.28 -11.39
N PHE A 17 27.09 -16.90 -12.26
CA PHE A 17 28.10 -15.85 -12.00
C PHE A 17 27.48 -14.55 -11.49
N LYS A 18 26.38 -14.07 -12.11
CA LYS A 18 25.63 -12.86 -11.69
C LYS A 18 25.05 -12.90 -10.28
N ALA A 19 24.85 -14.10 -9.73
CA ALA A 19 24.26 -14.31 -8.42
C ALA A 19 25.31 -14.69 -7.35
N CYS A 20 26.58 -14.81 -7.73
CA CYS A 20 27.68 -15.15 -6.84
C CYS A 20 28.73 -14.02 -6.84
N CYS A 21 29.89 -14.20 -7.46
CA CYS A 21 30.98 -13.23 -7.45
C CYS A 21 30.67 -11.92 -8.18
N ALA A 22 29.73 -11.95 -9.13
CA ALA A 22 29.38 -10.80 -9.94
C ALA A 22 28.12 -10.06 -9.43
N GLY A 23 27.74 -10.33 -8.17
CA GLY A 23 26.49 -9.94 -7.52
C GLY A 23 25.95 -8.59 -7.98
N LYS A 24 24.74 -8.60 -8.55
CA LYS A 24 24.00 -7.35 -8.75
C LYS A 24 23.60 -6.81 -7.38
N GLY A 25 24.08 -5.60 -7.04
CA GLY A 25 23.63 -4.88 -5.85
C GLY A 25 22.11 -4.95 -5.73
N ARG A 26 21.62 -5.30 -4.53
CA ARG A 26 20.21 -5.57 -4.21
C ARG A 26 19.27 -4.67 -5.04
N GLY A 27 18.47 -5.31 -5.89
CA GLY A 27 17.64 -4.68 -6.90
C GLY A 27 16.80 -3.55 -6.32
N ARG A 28 17.22 -2.32 -6.59
CA ARG A 28 16.49 -1.09 -6.29
C ARG A 28 15.08 -1.09 -6.89
N GLY A 29 14.87 -1.81 -7.99
CA GLY A 29 13.58 -1.94 -8.67
C GLY A 29 12.47 -2.62 -7.87
N THR A 30 12.77 -3.65 -7.07
CA THR A 30 11.69 -4.36 -6.33
C THR A 30 11.21 -3.55 -5.14
N ARG A 31 12.11 -2.89 -4.40
CA ARG A 31 11.73 -2.05 -3.26
C ARG A 31 11.02 -0.77 -3.70
N THR A 32 11.55 -0.07 -4.70
CA THR A 32 10.88 1.12 -5.24
C THR A 32 9.52 0.76 -5.84
N GLY A 33 9.42 -0.38 -6.54
CA GLY A 33 8.13 -0.87 -7.05
C GLY A 33 7.11 -1.17 -5.95
N VAL A 34 7.53 -1.82 -4.86
CA VAL A 34 6.66 -2.09 -3.69
C VAL A 34 6.21 -0.78 -3.04
N LEU A 35 7.11 0.18 -2.84
CA LEU A 35 6.75 1.48 -2.24
C LEU A 35 5.77 2.26 -3.11
N VAL A 36 5.99 2.30 -4.42
CA VAL A 36 5.05 2.92 -5.36
C VAL A 36 3.69 2.23 -5.31
N ALA A 37 3.65 0.89 -5.30
CA ALA A 37 2.40 0.14 -5.19
C ALA A 37 1.65 0.43 -3.88
N LEU A 38 2.35 0.51 -2.74
CA LEU A 38 1.75 0.85 -1.45
C LEU A 38 1.20 2.28 -1.43
N VAL A 39 1.93 3.25 -2.01
CA VAL A 39 1.47 4.64 -2.10
C VAL A 39 0.23 4.75 -2.99
N LEU A 40 0.20 4.06 -4.13
CA LEU A 40 -0.96 4.07 -5.02
C LEU A 40 -2.18 3.38 -4.40
N LEU A 41 -2.00 2.21 -3.78
CA LEU A 41 -3.09 1.50 -3.09
C LEU A 41 -3.62 2.30 -1.90
N GLY A 42 -2.72 2.82 -1.05
CA GLY A 42 -3.10 3.66 0.09
C GLY A 42 -3.79 4.95 -0.35
N GLY A 43 -3.26 5.62 -1.37
CA GLY A 43 -3.88 6.82 -1.95
C GLY A 43 -5.27 6.56 -2.53
N ALA A 44 -5.45 5.44 -3.23
CA ALA A 44 -6.75 5.04 -3.76
C ALA A 44 -7.77 4.73 -2.65
N LEU A 45 -7.36 4.09 -1.55
CA LEU A 45 -8.23 3.85 -0.40
C LEU A 45 -8.64 5.16 0.30
N ILE A 46 -7.70 6.08 0.52
CA ILE A 46 -7.99 7.38 1.15
C ILE A 46 -8.91 8.22 0.27
N ALA A 47 -8.61 8.32 -1.03
CA ALA A 47 -9.47 9.03 -1.98
C ALA A 47 -10.84 8.38 -2.10
N GLY A 48 -10.90 7.04 -2.10
CA GLY A 48 -12.14 6.29 -2.09
C GLY A 48 -12.99 6.60 -0.84
N ALA A 49 -12.39 6.61 0.35
CA ALA A 49 -13.09 6.97 1.59
C ALA A 49 -13.56 8.44 1.59
N ALA A 50 -12.80 9.36 1.00
CA ALA A 50 -13.21 10.77 0.92
C ALA A 50 -14.32 11.03 -0.12
N LEU A 51 -14.40 10.22 -1.17
CA LEU A 51 -15.38 10.38 -2.25
C LEU A 51 -16.63 9.51 -2.08
N PHE A 52 -16.51 8.38 -1.40
CA PHE A 52 -17.56 7.36 -1.26
C PHE A 52 -17.79 6.92 0.19
N GLY A 53 -17.05 7.46 1.17
CA GLY A 53 -17.37 7.23 2.57
C GLY A 53 -18.72 7.84 2.87
N SER A 54 -19.70 6.99 3.19
CA SER A 54 -20.96 7.44 3.74
C SER A 54 -20.65 8.19 5.03
N ASP A 55 -21.16 9.42 5.15
CA ASP A 55 -21.31 10.05 6.45
C ASP A 55 -22.30 9.18 7.23
N ASP A 56 -21.77 8.27 8.05
CA ASP A 56 -22.53 7.60 9.09
C ASP A 56 -22.89 8.67 10.14
N GLY A 57 -23.78 9.59 9.75
CA GLY A 57 -24.46 10.46 10.70
C GLY A 57 -25.05 9.53 11.72
N VAL A 58 -24.62 9.66 12.98
CA VAL A 58 -25.11 8.87 14.09
C VAL A 58 -26.64 9.02 14.12
N GLU A 59 -27.34 8.03 13.55
CA GLU A 59 -28.80 7.96 13.55
C GLU A 59 -29.24 7.76 15.00
N GLY A 60 -29.31 8.85 15.76
CA GLY A 60 -29.73 8.82 17.16
C GLY A 60 -29.12 9.86 18.09
N ALA A 61 -28.03 10.54 17.71
CA ALA A 61 -27.55 11.69 18.48
C ALA A 61 -27.73 12.94 17.63
N GLY A 62 -28.77 13.72 17.93
CA GLY A 62 -28.97 15.04 17.34
C GLY A 62 -27.72 15.90 17.44
N ALA A 63 -27.62 16.91 16.56
CA ALA A 63 -26.50 17.84 16.61
C ALA A 63 -26.38 18.48 18.02
N PRO A 64 -25.17 18.87 18.47
CA PRO A 64 -24.99 19.44 19.81
C PRO A 64 -25.91 20.65 20.02
N GLY A 65 -26.79 20.55 21.02
CA GLY A 65 -27.82 21.56 21.31
C GLY A 65 -29.23 21.17 20.88
N GLN A 66 -29.41 20.05 20.17
CA GLN A 66 -30.73 19.56 19.79
C GLN A 66 -31.35 18.64 20.84
N VAL A 67 -32.68 18.68 20.94
CA VAL A 67 -33.47 17.81 21.83
C VAL A 67 -34.49 17.01 20.99
N TRP A 68 -34.64 15.72 21.30
CA TRP A 68 -35.59 14.84 20.61
C TRP A 68 -36.99 15.01 21.20
N SER A 69 -37.97 15.32 20.36
CA SER A 69 -39.38 15.35 20.75
C SER A 69 -40.08 14.06 20.35
N GLU A 70 -40.33 13.17 21.32
CA GLU A 70 -41.05 11.90 21.09
C GLU A 70 -42.45 12.10 20.46
N GLU A 71 -43.10 13.21 20.81
CA GLU A 71 -44.41 13.63 20.28
C GLU A 71 -44.41 13.98 18.79
N HIS A 72 -43.28 14.47 18.27
CA HIS A 72 -43.19 14.98 16.90
C HIS A 72 -42.19 14.23 16.02
N GLY A 73 -41.49 13.23 16.58
CA GLY A 73 -40.57 12.37 15.83
C GLY A 73 -39.43 13.11 15.12
N HIS A 74 -39.06 14.31 15.58
CA HIS A 74 -37.96 15.09 15.03
C HIS A 74 -37.16 15.81 16.11
N TRP A 75 -35.95 16.26 15.73
CA TRP A 75 -35.06 17.06 16.55
C TRP A 75 -35.42 18.54 16.43
N HIS A 76 -35.48 19.25 17.56
CA HIS A 76 -35.41 20.71 17.61
C HIS A 76 -33.98 21.14 17.90
#